data_AF-A0A4Y2ASX8-F1
#
_entry.id   AF-A0A4Y2ASX8-F1
#
_cell.length_a   1.000
_cell.length_b   1.000
_cell.length_c   1.000
_cell.angle_alpha   90.00
_cell.angle_beta   90.00
_cell.angle_gamma   90.00
#
_symmetry.space_group_name_H-M   'P 1'
#
loop_
_entity.id
_entity.type
_entity.pdbx_description
1 polymer ?
#
loop_
_entity_poly.entity_id
_entity_poly.type
_entity_poly.pdbx_seq_one_letter_code
_entity_poly.pdbx_strand_id
1 'polypeptide(L)'
;MIDYGSVVYGSARPSYLKRLVYVHHQALRLCLGAFRTSPMPSLYAETFEPSLSPRRDKLSLSYYFRILSNDNHPLRETLLNGNNNRLFNARPSCIPHFGLRMRNILPDTFHGVKVHTNDFCGHPP
;
A
#
# COMPACT_ATOMS: atom_id res chain seq x y z
N MET A 1 13.99 0.57 1.16
CA MET A 1 14.26 -0.86 1.47
C MET A 1 13.49 -1.33 2.71
N ILE A 2 12.16 -1.16 2.70
CA ILE A 2 11.21 -1.91 3.57
C ILE A 2 10.04 -2.43 2.68
N ASP A 3 10.22 -2.37 1.37
CA ASP A 3 9.15 -2.44 0.38
C ASP A 3 8.58 -3.86 0.22
N TYR A 4 9.37 -4.89 0.53
CA TYR A 4 8.92 -6.29 0.47
C TYR A 4 7.73 -6.58 1.41
N GLY A 5 7.76 -6.01 2.62
CA GLY A 5 6.69 -6.21 3.60
C GLY A 5 5.55 -5.19 3.51
N SER A 6 5.62 -4.22 2.59
CA SER A 6 4.79 -3.01 2.63
C SER A 6 3.29 -3.27 2.57
N VAL A 7 2.92 -4.35 1.89
CA VAL A 7 1.55 -4.83 1.78
C VAL A 7 1.01 -5.28 3.14
N VAL A 8 1.83 -5.98 3.92
CA VAL A 8 1.45 -6.61 5.20
C VAL A 8 1.42 -5.59 6.33
N TYR A 9 2.56 -4.95 6.61
CA TYR A 9 2.61 -3.94 7.69
C TYR A 9 1.90 -2.65 7.30
N GLY A 10 1.56 -2.44 6.02
CA GLY A 10 0.74 -1.31 5.58
C GLY A 10 -0.63 -1.28 6.26
N SER A 11 -1.15 -2.44 6.68
CA SER A 11 -2.34 -2.55 7.51
C SER A 11 -2.08 -2.33 9.00
N ALA A 12 -0.84 -2.07 9.46
CA ALA A 12 -0.60 -1.81 10.88
C ALA A 12 -1.36 -0.58 11.38
N ARG A 13 -1.59 -0.52 12.70
CA ARG A 13 -2.26 0.61 13.36
C ARG A 13 -1.53 1.93 13.03
N PRO A 14 -2.23 3.06 12.83
CA PRO A 14 -1.62 4.34 12.47
C PRO A 14 -0.49 4.79 13.41
N SER A 15 -0.57 4.44 14.69
CA SER A 15 0.47 4.69 15.69
C SER A 15 1.81 4.02 15.34
N TYR A 16 1.81 2.77 14.88
CA TYR A 16 3.01 2.06 14.45
C TYR A 16 3.55 2.63 13.14
N LEU A 17 2.66 2.97 12.20
CA LEU A 17 3.06 3.61 10.95
C LEU A 17 3.73 4.96 11.17
N LYS A 18 3.23 5.76 12.13
CA LYS A 18 3.84 7.04 12.52
C LYS A 18 5.26 6.86 13.05
N ARG A 19 5.51 5.82 13.86
CA ARG A 19 6.86 5.49 14.36
C ARG A 19 7.81 5.11 13.22
N LEU A 20 7.34 4.33 12.26
CA LEU A 20 8.13 3.95 11.08
C LEU A 20 8.50 5.18 10.24
N VAL A 21 7.54 6.07 10.01
CA VAL A 21 7.76 7.35 9.30
C VAL A 21 8.76 8.23 10.04
N TYR A 22 8.69 8.30 11.37
CA TYR A 22 9.63 9.05 12.18
C TYR A 22 11.07 8.55 12.02
N VAL A 23 11.29 7.23 12.12
CA VAL A 23 12.61 6.62 11.93
C VAL A 23 13.13 6.90 10.52
N HIS A 24 12.28 6.82 9.50
CA HIS A 24 12.65 7.14 8.12
C HIS A 24 13.09 8.59 7.94
N HIS A 25 12.32 9.54 8.47
CA HIS A 25 12.68 10.97 8.43
C HIS A 25 14.00 11.25 9.15
N GLN A 26 14.21 10.61 10.30
CA GLN A 26 15.44 10.76 11.06
C GLN A 26 16.64 10.19 10.29
N ALA A 27 16.48 9.03 9.66
CA ALA A 27 17.51 8.44 8.81
C ALA A 27 17.87 9.36 7.63
N LEU A 28 16.88 9.92 6.92
CA LEU A 28 17.13 10.85 5.82
C LEU A 28 17.94 12.07 6.27
N ARG A 29 17.61 12.66 7.42
CA ARG A 29 18.39 13.78 7.99
C ARG A 29 19.84 13.39 8.26
N LEU A 30 20.07 12.22 8.85
CA LEU A 30 21.41 11.73 9.15
C LEU A 30 22.21 11.46 7.88
N CYS A 31 21.62 10.83 6.87
CA CYS A 31 22.26 10.54 5.59
C CYS A 31 22.60 11.81 4.79
N LEU A 32 21.73 12.82 4.82
CA LEU A 32 21.93 14.12 4.16
C LEU A 32 22.82 15.09 4.96
N GLY A 33 23.11 14.79 6.23
CA GLY A 33 23.73 15.77 7.13
C GLY A 33 22.86 17.00 7.39
N ALA A 34 21.55 16.91 7.19
CA ALA A 34 20.64 18.03 7.32
C ALA A 34 20.34 18.37 8.80
N PHE A 35 20.08 19.65 9.08
CA PHE A 35 19.68 20.09 10.42
C PHE A 35 18.46 19.31 10.94
N ARG A 36 18.36 19.14 12.26
CA ARG A 36 17.21 18.48 12.91
C ARG A 36 15.88 19.20 12.64
N THR A 37 15.94 20.49 12.29
CA THR A 37 14.80 21.38 12.03
C THR A 37 14.47 21.54 10.55
N SER A 38 15.29 21.02 9.62
CA SER A 38 15.01 21.15 8.17
C SER A 38 13.61 20.61 7.82
N PRO A 39 12.83 21.26 6.95
CA PRO A 39 11.50 20.78 6.59
C PRO A 39 11.58 19.49 5.75
N MET A 40 10.68 18.53 6.00
CA MET A 40 10.64 17.26 5.24
C MET A 40 10.50 17.42 3.73
N PRO A 41 9.64 18.33 3.21
CA PRO A 41 9.52 18.53 1.76
C PRO A 41 10.85 18.88 1.08
N SER A 42 11.71 19.67 1.76
CA SER A 42 13.04 20.01 1.24
C SER A 42 13.95 18.78 1.18
N LEU A 43 13.90 17.90 2.19
CA LEU A 43 14.69 16.65 2.17
C LEU A 43 14.23 15.70 1.07
N TYR A 44 12.92 15.63 0.81
CA TYR A 44 12.38 14.81 -0.28
C TYR A 44 12.76 15.35 -1.66
N ALA A 45 12.82 16.67 -1.83
CA ALA A 45 13.32 17.29 -3.06
C ALA A 45 14.81 16.95 -3.29
N GLU A 46 15.63 17.03 -2.24
CA GLU A 46 17.07 16.76 -2.32
C GLU A 46 17.38 15.28 -2.59
N THR A 47 16.59 14.36 -2.01
CA THR A 47 16.80 12.91 -2.15
C THR A 47 16.11 12.31 -3.37
N PHE A 48 15.28 13.09 -4.07
CA PHE A 48 14.42 12.63 -5.17
C PHE A 48 13.54 11.42 -4.79
N GLU A 49 13.28 11.22 -3.50
CA GLU A 49 12.63 10.03 -2.97
C GLU A 49 11.28 10.42 -2.35
N PRO A 50 10.12 9.89 -2.82
CA PRO A 50 8.83 10.23 -2.24
C PRO A 50 8.69 9.78 -0.78
N SER A 51 7.71 10.36 -0.07
CA SER A 51 7.41 9.93 1.30
C SER A 51 6.93 8.48 1.36
N LEU A 52 7.09 7.86 2.55
CA LEU A 52 6.81 6.43 2.74
C LEU A 52 5.33 6.05 2.49
N SER A 53 4.38 6.96 2.71
CA SER A 53 2.94 6.69 2.52
C SER A 53 2.56 6.42 1.06
N PRO A 54 2.75 7.36 0.11
CA PRO A 54 2.43 7.13 -1.30
C PRO A 54 3.20 5.96 -1.91
N ARG A 55 4.45 5.72 -1.46
CA ARG A 55 5.21 4.53 -1.88
C ARG A 55 4.51 3.24 -1.48
N ARG A 56 4.02 3.15 -0.24
CA ARG A 56 3.26 1.99 0.26
C ARG A 56 1.94 1.82 -0.45
N ASP A 57 1.23 2.91 -0.74
CA ASP A 57 -0.04 2.87 -1.46
C ASP A 57 0.16 2.36 -2.88
N LYS A 58 1.17 2.86 -3.59
CA LYS A 58 1.58 2.35 -4.91
C LYS A 58 1.88 0.86 -4.87
N LEU A 59 2.74 0.40 -3.96
CA LEU A 59 3.12 -1.01 -3.83
C LEU A 59 1.91 -1.89 -3.49
N SER A 60 1.06 -1.42 -2.58
CA SER A 60 -0.15 -2.12 -2.18
C SER A 60 -1.13 -2.26 -3.34
N LEU A 61 -1.31 -1.19 -4.13
CA LEU A 61 -2.19 -1.19 -5.29
C LEU A 61 -1.65 -2.07 -6.42
N SER A 62 -0.34 -2.03 -6.70
CA SER A 62 0.29 -2.96 -7.65
C SER A 62 0.10 -4.42 -7.24
N TYR A 63 0.23 -4.72 -5.95
CA TYR A 63 -0.03 -6.07 -5.43
C TYR A 63 -1.50 -6.46 -5.54
N TYR A 64 -2.42 -5.53 -5.26
CA TYR A 64 -3.86 -5.74 -5.40
C TYR A 64 -4.23 -6.11 -6.84
N PHE A 65 -3.79 -5.33 -7.83
CA PHE A 65 -4.03 -5.66 -9.24
C PHE A 65 -3.38 -6.96 -9.68
N ARG A 66 -2.20 -7.30 -9.14
CA ARG A 66 -1.55 -8.58 -9.41
C ARG A 66 -2.38 -9.77 -8.92
N ILE A 67 -3.03 -9.64 -7.76
CA ILE A 67 -3.96 -10.67 -7.28
C ILE A 67 -5.21 -10.74 -8.16
N LEU A 68 -5.77 -9.59 -8.54
CA LEU A 68 -6.96 -9.55 -9.40
C LEU A 68 -6.71 -10.16 -10.78
N SER A 69 -5.50 -9.99 -11.33
CA SER A 69 -5.11 -10.50 -12.65
C SER A 69 -4.84 -12.00 -12.66
N ASN A 70 -4.70 -12.65 -11.50
CA ASN A 70 -4.42 -14.08 -11.41
C ASN A 70 -5.62 -14.81 -10.80
N ASP A 71 -6.37 -15.50 -11.65
CA ASP A 71 -7.59 -16.21 -11.24
C ASP A 71 -7.33 -17.33 -10.23
N ASN A 72 -6.15 -17.95 -10.24
CA ASN A 72 -5.77 -19.03 -9.33
C ASN A 72 -5.12 -18.54 -8.03
N HIS A 73 -5.11 -17.23 -7.76
CA HIS A 73 -4.46 -16.70 -6.56
C HIS A 73 -5.33 -16.95 -5.31
N PRO A 74 -4.79 -17.56 -4.22
CA PRO A 74 -5.59 -17.96 -3.06
C PRO A 74 -6.25 -16.78 -2.33
N LEU A 75 -5.65 -15.59 -2.40
CA LEU A 75 -6.22 -14.38 -1.79
C LEU A 75 -7.31 -13.69 -2.63
N ARG A 76 -7.56 -14.12 -3.87
CA ARG A 76 -8.51 -13.46 -4.79
C ARG A 76 -9.94 -13.57 -4.28
N GLU A 77 -10.36 -14.78 -3.91
CA GLU A 77 -11.68 -15.03 -3.32
C GLU A 77 -11.91 -14.20 -2.06
N THR A 78 -10.91 -14.15 -1.17
CA THR A 78 -11.01 -13.39 0.09
C THR A 78 -11.08 -11.88 -0.13
N LEU A 79 -10.44 -11.36 -1.19
CA LEU A 79 -10.46 -9.94 -1.56
C LEU A 79 -11.77 -9.50 -2.22
N LEU A 80 -12.36 -10.38 -3.02
CA LEU A 80 -13.64 -10.13 -3.68
C LEU A 80 -14.81 -10.32 -2.70
N ASN A 81 -14.66 -11.23 -1.74
CA ASN A 81 -15.66 -11.53 -0.73
C ASN A 81 -15.92 -10.32 0.20
N GLY A 82 -17.09 -9.71 0.04
CA GLY A 82 -17.53 -8.55 0.83
C GLY A 82 -17.93 -8.86 2.27
N ASN A 83 -17.94 -10.14 2.70
CA ASN A 83 -18.36 -10.52 4.05
C ASN A 83 -17.53 -9.84 5.15
N ASN A 84 -16.24 -9.64 4.91
CA ASN A 84 -15.32 -8.98 5.84
C ASN A 84 -15.67 -7.50 6.08
N ASN A 85 -16.32 -6.84 5.11
CA ASN A 85 -16.77 -5.45 5.27
C ASN A 85 -17.86 -5.33 6.32
N ARG A 86 -18.76 -6.33 6.42
CA ARG A 86 -19.85 -6.34 7.42
C ARG A 86 -19.28 -6.41 8.84
N LEU A 87 -18.26 -7.25 9.05
CA LEU A 87 -17.57 -7.37 10.33
C LEU A 87 -16.83 -6.07 10.70
N PHE A 88 -16.17 -5.43 9.74
CA PHE A 88 -15.53 -4.13 9.97
C PHE A 88 -16.56 -3.04 10.33
N ASN A 89 -17.69 -2.97 9.60
CA ASN A 89 -18.75 -2.00 9.87
C ASN A 89 -19.37 -2.17 11.27
N ALA A 90 -19.44 -3.40 11.77
CA ALA A 90 -19.89 -3.67 13.14
C ALA A 90 -18.87 -3.21 14.21
N ARG A 91 -17.58 -3.09 13.87
CA ARG A 91 -16.51 -2.67 14.79
C ARG A 91 -15.44 -1.83 14.07
N PRO A 92 -15.69 -0.52 13.85
CA PRO A 92 -14.81 0.34 13.05
C PRO A 92 -13.48 0.66 13.74
N SER A 93 -13.33 0.35 15.03
CA SER A 93 -12.06 0.47 15.75
C SER A 93 -11.04 -0.62 15.39
N CYS A 94 -11.48 -1.67 14.68
CA CYS A 94 -10.58 -2.69 14.16
C CYS A 94 -9.76 -2.13 13.00
N ILE A 95 -8.62 -2.76 12.75
CA ILE A 95 -7.80 -2.43 11.60
C ILE A 95 -8.53 -2.88 10.32
N PRO A 96 -8.65 -2.03 9.28
CA PRO A 96 -9.24 -2.45 8.03
C PRO A 96 -8.34 -3.49 7.35
N HIS A 97 -8.95 -4.61 6.95
CA HIS A 97 -8.30 -5.61 6.12
C HIS A 97 -7.87 -5.05 4.76
N PHE A 98 -6.92 -5.76 4.13
CA PHE A 98 -6.22 -5.30 2.92
C PHE A 98 -7.18 -4.90 1.78
N GLY A 99 -8.21 -5.70 1.50
CA GLY A 99 -9.18 -5.41 0.43
C GLY A 99 -9.95 -4.11 0.63
N LEU A 100 -10.49 -3.87 1.82
CA LEU A 100 -11.17 -2.61 2.16
C LEU A 100 -10.24 -1.41 2.07
N ARG A 101 -8.97 -1.57 2.49
CA ARG A 101 -7.97 -0.50 2.37
C ARG A 101 -7.70 -0.14 0.91
N MET A 102 -7.57 -1.14 0.03
CA MET A 102 -7.34 -0.90 -1.41
C MET A 102 -8.55 -0.23 -2.05
N ARG A 103 -9.76 -0.65 -1.67
CA ARG A 103 -11.02 -0.01 -2.08
C ARG A 103 -11.07 1.46 -1.64
N ASN A 104 -10.66 1.79 -0.42
CA ASN A 104 -10.67 3.18 0.06
C ASN A 104 -9.64 4.08 -0.64
N ILE A 105 -8.53 3.53 -1.14
CA ILE A 105 -7.51 4.29 -1.89
C ILE A 105 -7.96 4.49 -3.34
N LEU A 106 -8.73 3.54 -3.86
CA LEU A 106 -9.14 3.50 -5.25
C LEU A 106 -10.40 4.34 -5.46
N PRO A 107 -10.42 5.27 -6.43
CA PRO A 107 -11.62 6.04 -6.73
C PRO A 107 -12.78 5.11 -7.14
N ASP A 108 -14.01 5.50 -6.79
CA ASP A 108 -15.24 4.72 -6.97
C ASP A 108 -15.40 4.14 -8.39
N THR A 109 -14.88 4.85 -9.39
CA THR A 109 -14.86 4.46 -10.81
C THR A 109 -14.22 3.09 -11.07
N PHE A 110 -13.22 2.67 -10.28
CA PHE A 110 -12.48 1.42 -10.52
C PHE A 110 -13.01 0.22 -9.73
N HIS A 111 -14.03 0.40 -8.88
CA HIS A 111 -14.65 -0.71 -8.15
C HIS A 111 -15.33 -1.73 -9.08
N GLY A 112 -15.65 -1.34 -10.32
CA GLY A 112 -16.26 -2.19 -11.35
C GLY A 112 -15.28 -2.72 -12.42
N VAL A 113 -13.98 -2.40 -12.34
CA VAL A 113 -13.01 -2.88 -13.35
C VAL A 113 -12.71 -4.34 -13.08
N LYS A 114 -13.44 -5.23 -13.77
CA LYS A 114 -12.94 -6.57 -14.07
C LYS A 114 -11.69 -6.35 -14.92
N VAL A 115 -10.51 -6.61 -14.34
CA VAL A 115 -9.27 -6.61 -15.11
C VAL A 115 -9.48 -7.64 -16.21
N HIS A 116 -9.68 -7.19 -17.45
CA HIS A 116 -9.77 -8.07 -18.59
C HIS A 116 -8.35 -8.62 -18.77
N THR A 117 -8.15 -9.87 -18.37
CA THR A 117 -6.94 -10.62 -18.67
C THR A 117 -6.91 -10.80 -20.18
N ASN A 118 -6.26 -9.88 -20.87
CA ASN A 118 -5.75 -10.18 -22.20
C ASN A 118 -4.62 -11.17 -21.96
N ASP A 119 -4.89 -12.43 -22.28
CA ASP A 119 -3.97 -13.55 -22.20
C ASP A 119 -2.75 -13.30 -23.10
N PHE A 120 -1.79 -12.52 -22.62
CA PHE A 120 -0.43 -12.50 -23.17
C PHE A 120 0.44 -13.50 -22.41
N CYS A 121 -0.06 -14.74 -22.27
CA CYS A 121 0.79 -15.89 -22.00
C CYS A 121 1.09 -16.56 -23.34
N GLY A 122 2.04 -15.99 -24.06
CA GLY A 122 2.61 -16.63 -25.23
C GLY A 122 3.87 -15.87 -25.59
N HIS A 123 5.01 -16.36 -25.14
CA HIS A 123 6.10 -16.86 -26.00
C HIS A 123 7.20 -17.44 -25.08
N PRO A 124 7.63 -18.70 -25.29
CA PRO A 124 8.79 -19.28 -24.61
C PRO A 124 10.11 -18.83 -25.33
N PRO A 125 11.31 -19.22 -24.85
CA PRO A 125 12.55 -18.44 -24.91
C PRO A 125 13.18 -18.32 -26.30
#